data_AF-V4SP75-F1
#
_entry.id   AF-V4SP75-F1
#
_cell.length_a   1.000
_cell.length_b   1.000
_cell.length_c   1.000
_cell.angle_alpha   90.00
_cell.angle_beta   90.00
_cell.angle_gamma   90.00
#
_symmetry.space_group_name_H-M   'P 1'
#
loop_
_entity.id
_entity.type
_entity.pdbx_description
1 polymer ?
#
loop_
_entity_poly.entity_id
_entity_poly.type
_entity_poly.pdbx_seq_one_letter_code
_entity_poly.pdbx_strand_id
1 'polypeptide(L)'
;MDMNDLNPLIRHLEDNLDDWLAEELDNYLDDDYLVFDCPGQIELFTHVPVLRNFVDHLKSRNFNVCAVYLLDSQFITDVTKFISGCMASLSAMVQLELPHVNILSKMDLVTNKKEIEDYLNPESQFLLSELNQHMAPQFAKLNKSLIELVDEYSMVSFMPLDLRKESSIRYVLSQIDNCIQWGEDADLKIKDFDPEDDDE
;
A
#
# COMPACT_ATOMS: atom_id res chain seq x y z
N MET A 1 24.59 -4.45 3.68
CA MET A 1 24.22 -4.20 5.09
C MET A 1 23.74 -5.55 5.58
N ASP A 2 24.50 -6.19 6.47
CA ASP A 2 24.24 -7.58 6.84
C ASP A 2 23.04 -7.65 7.79
N MET A 3 22.33 -8.78 7.80
CA MET A 3 21.18 -9.01 8.70
C MET A 3 21.54 -8.86 10.20
N ASN A 4 22.83 -8.94 10.53
CA ASN A 4 23.36 -8.66 11.87
C ASN A 4 23.40 -7.17 12.23
N ASP A 5 23.48 -6.26 11.24
CA ASP A 5 23.49 -4.81 11.44
C ASP A 5 22.08 -4.23 11.64
N LEU A 6 21.06 -5.00 11.27
CA LEU A 6 19.65 -4.63 11.32
C LEU A 6 19.02 -4.89 12.69
N ASN A 7 19.46 -5.97 13.35
CA ASN A 7 18.98 -6.45 14.64
C ASN A 7 19.05 -5.41 15.78
N PRO A 8 20.09 -4.56 15.89
CA PRO A 8 20.15 -3.52 16.92
C PRO A 8 19.14 -2.39 16.71
N LEU A 9 18.92 -1.96 15.46
CA LEU A 9 17.95 -0.90 15.13
C LEU A 9 16.52 -1.37 15.40
N ILE A 10 16.22 -2.59 15.00
CA ILE A 10 14.93 -3.27 15.19
C ILE A 10 14.62 -3.42 16.68
N ARG A 11 15.58 -3.89 17.49
CA ARG A 11 15.42 -3.98 18.94
C ARG A 11 15.31 -2.62 19.61
N HIS A 12 16.10 -1.63 19.16
CA HIS A 12 16.00 -0.28 19.69
C HIS A 12 14.62 0.33 19.40
N LEU A 13 14.08 0.11 18.21
CA LEU A 13 12.70 0.46 17.87
C LEU A 13 11.73 -0.24 18.83
N GLU A 14 11.75 -1.57 18.97
CA GLU A 14 10.85 -2.27 19.91
C GLU A 14 10.97 -1.78 21.36
N ASP A 15 12.20 -1.59 21.87
CA ASP A 15 12.46 -1.22 23.26
C ASP A 15 12.13 0.25 23.59
N ASN A 16 12.04 1.13 22.58
CA ASN A 16 11.82 2.57 22.77
C ASN A 16 10.53 3.06 22.10
N LEU A 17 9.87 2.21 21.31
CA LEU A 17 8.66 2.56 20.56
C LEU A 17 7.59 3.06 21.52
N ASP A 18 7.31 2.30 22.57
CA ASP A 18 6.12 2.55 23.39
C ASP A 18 6.20 3.90 24.13
N ASP A 19 7.38 4.29 24.62
CA ASP A 19 7.55 5.52 25.40
C ASP A 19 7.78 6.74 24.50
N TRP A 20 8.77 6.66 23.58
CA TRP A 20 9.09 7.82 22.74
C TRP A 20 8.03 8.08 21.67
N LEU A 21 7.54 7.03 20.98
CA LEU A 21 6.55 7.22 19.91
C LEU A 21 5.24 7.72 20.51
N ALA A 22 4.83 7.22 21.68
CA ALA A 22 3.64 7.71 22.36
C ALA A 22 3.74 9.20 22.70
N GLU A 23 4.87 9.63 23.29
CA GLU A 23 5.09 11.05 23.61
C GLU A 23 5.07 11.95 22.37
N GLU A 24 5.65 11.48 21.26
CA GLU A 24 5.59 12.21 19.99
C GLU A 24 4.18 12.24 19.40
N LEU A 25 3.46 11.11 19.44
CA LEU A 25 2.09 11.00 18.91
C LEU A 25 1.09 11.86 19.70
N ASP A 26 1.27 12.02 21.01
CA ASP A 26 0.42 12.86 21.86
C ASP A 26 0.49 14.36 21.48
N ASN A 27 1.47 14.78 20.68
CA ASN A 27 1.57 16.17 20.20
C ASN A 27 0.72 16.46 18.95
N TYR A 28 0.13 15.46 18.32
CA TYR A 28 -0.66 15.61 17.10
C TYR A 28 -2.16 15.63 17.41
N LEU A 29 -2.92 16.29 16.54
CA LEU A 29 -4.37 16.39 16.64
C LEU A 29 -5.07 15.24 15.91
N ASP A 30 -6.36 15.02 16.23
CA ASP A 30 -7.20 13.99 15.60
C ASP A 30 -7.36 14.21 14.07
N ASP A 31 -7.09 15.42 13.57
CA ASP A 31 -7.15 15.82 12.16
C ASP A 31 -5.77 16.05 11.52
N ASP A 32 -4.70 15.49 12.09
CA ASP A 32 -3.37 15.46 11.47
C ASP A 32 -3.14 14.22 10.58
N TYR A 33 -2.53 14.45 9.42
CA TYR A 33 -2.15 13.39 8.48
C TYR A 33 -0.69 12.98 8.70
N LEU A 34 -0.47 11.79 9.26
CA LEU A 34 0.88 11.27 9.56
C LEU A 34 1.40 10.37 8.44
N VAL A 35 2.63 10.65 7.98
CA VAL A 35 3.34 9.83 6.98
C VAL A 35 4.60 9.26 7.61
N PHE A 36 4.67 7.94 7.67
CA PHE A 36 5.84 7.21 8.14
C PHE A 36 6.64 6.69 6.95
N ASP A 37 7.91 7.09 6.85
CA ASP A 37 8.82 6.55 5.84
C ASP A 37 9.43 5.24 6.35
N CYS A 38 9.01 4.13 5.74
CA CYS A 38 9.49 2.80 6.11
C CYS A 38 10.83 2.51 5.41
N PRO A 39 11.78 1.83 6.08
CA PRO A 39 13.02 1.43 5.44
C PRO A 39 12.76 0.52 4.23
N GLY A 40 13.35 0.85 3.08
CA GLY A 40 13.01 0.27 1.77
C GLY A 40 13.46 -1.17 1.51
N GLN A 41 13.95 -1.91 2.52
CA GLN A 41 14.35 -3.30 2.36
C GLN A 41 13.19 -4.23 2.75
N ILE A 42 12.64 -4.97 1.80
CA ILE A 42 11.52 -5.90 2.05
C ILE A 42 11.85 -6.97 3.09
N GLU A 43 13.12 -7.30 3.30
CA GLU A 43 13.61 -8.27 4.29
C GLU A 43 13.39 -7.82 5.75
N LEU A 44 13.22 -6.51 5.97
CA LEU A 44 12.79 -5.97 7.27
C LEU A 44 11.37 -6.38 7.61
N PHE A 45 10.57 -6.62 6.58
CA PHE A 45 9.21 -7.10 6.64
C PHE A 45 9.18 -8.62 6.48
N THR A 46 10.18 -9.41 6.88
CA THR A 46 10.05 -10.89 6.81
C THR A 46 10.53 -11.61 8.07
N HIS A 47 11.44 -11.00 8.84
CA HIS A 47 12.14 -11.71 9.92
C HIS A 47 11.76 -11.29 11.34
N VAL A 48 11.18 -10.10 11.56
CA VAL A 48 10.75 -9.64 12.89
C VAL A 48 9.43 -8.87 12.77
N PRO A 49 8.41 -9.13 13.62
CA PRO A 49 7.11 -8.46 13.54
C PRO A 49 7.14 -7.00 14.01
N VAL A 50 8.27 -6.29 13.96
CA VAL A 50 8.40 -4.91 14.48
C VAL A 50 7.43 -3.96 13.82
N LEU A 51 7.31 -4.02 12.49
CA LEU A 51 6.38 -3.15 11.77
C LEU A 51 4.93 -3.50 12.08
N ARG A 52 4.62 -4.79 12.32
CA ARG A 52 3.29 -5.19 12.78
C ARG A 52 3.01 -4.66 14.19
N ASN A 53 3.95 -4.80 15.12
CA ASN A 53 3.83 -4.28 16.48
C ASN A 53 3.66 -2.74 16.47
N PHE A 54 4.43 -2.04 15.63
CA PHE A 54 4.32 -0.60 15.41
C PHE A 54 2.92 -0.23 14.90
N VAL A 55 2.40 -0.95 13.90
CA VAL A 55 1.04 -0.74 13.37
C VAL A 55 -0.02 -1.03 14.44
N ASP A 56 0.13 -2.10 15.22
CA ASP A 56 -0.80 -2.46 16.29
C ASP A 56 -0.79 -1.38 17.40
N HIS A 57 0.38 -0.81 17.70
CA HIS A 57 0.51 0.33 18.62
C HIS A 57 -0.26 1.56 18.10
N LEU A 58 -0.10 1.93 16.82
CA LEU A 58 -0.85 3.02 16.20
C LEU A 58 -2.36 2.77 16.26
N LYS A 59 -2.82 1.56 15.88
CA LYS A 59 -4.24 1.19 15.94
C LYS A 59 -4.79 1.25 17.37
N SER A 60 -4.00 0.87 18.38
CA SER A 60 -4.40 0.94 19.80
C SER A 60 -4.63 2.37 20.30
N ARG A 61 -4.08 3.36 19.58
CA ARG A 61 -4.23 4.80 19.83
C ARG A 61 -5.26 5.46 18.90
N ASN A 62 -6.16 4.68 18.31
CA ASN A 62 -7.24 5.14 17.43
C ASN A 62 -6.80 5.71 16.07
N PHE A 63 -5.57 5.43 15.60
CA PHE A 63 -5.19 5.78 14.23
C PHE A 63 -5.81 4.81 13.21
N ASN A 64 -6.40 5.35 12.15
CA ASN A 64 -6.73 4.61 10.94
C ASN A 64 -5.47 4.50 10.08
N VAL A 65 -4.96 3.28 9.93
CA VAL A 65 -3.67 3.04 9.27
C VAL A 65 -3.90 2.27 7.97
N CYS A 66 -3.22 2.69 6.91
CA CYS A 66 -3.05 1.90 5.69
C CYS A 66 -1.57 1.87 5.29
N ALA A 67 -1.19 0.91 4.46
CA ALA A 67 0.14 0.90 3.85
C ALA A 67 0.08 1.40 2.42
N VAL A 68 1.00 2.28 2.04
CA VAL A 68 1.18 2.72 0.65
C VAL A 68 2.34 1.93 0.04
N TYR A 69 2.01 0.98 -0.85
CA TYR A 69 3.01 0.10 -1.46
C TYR A 69 3.44 0.64 -2.81
N LEU A 70 4.71 1.07 -2.91
CA LEU A 70 5.27 1.63 -4.14
C LEU A 70 6.01 0.54 -4.95
N LEU A 71 5.48 0.21 -6.12
CA LEU A 71 6.19 -0.56 -7.15
C LEU A 71 6.77 0.39 -8.19
N ASP A 72 8.00 0.16 -8.65
CA ASP A 72 8.59 0.96 -9.73
C ASP A 72 7.96 0.58 -11.08
N SER A 73 7.58 1.57 -11.90
CA SER A 73 7.08 1.37 -13.28
C SER A 73 7.92 0.41 -14.13
N GLN A 74 9.22 0.29 -13.88
CA GLN A 74 10.10 -0.64 -14.58
C GLN A 74 9.82 -2.13 -14.29
N PHE A 75 9.06 -2.45 -13.24
CA PHE A 75 8.60 -3.81 -12.98
C PHE A 75 7.43 -4.22 -13.88
N ILE A 76 6.80 -3.25 -14.55
CA ILE A 76 5.65 -3.48 -15.44
C ILE A 76 6.10 -3.38 -16.91
N THR A 77 7.27 -3.96 -17.20
CA THR A 77 7.80 -4.08 -18.57
C THR A 77 7.68 -5.50 -19.11
N ASP A 78 7.49 -6.48 -18.23
CA ASP A 78 7.27 -7.87 -18.60
C ASP A 78 6.42 -8.59 -17.54
N VAL A 79 5.69 -9.60 -17.97
CA VAL A 79 4.74 -10.33 -17.14
C VAL A 79 5.39 -10.99 -15.92
N THR A 80 6.62 -11.47 -16.04
CA THR A 80 7.30 -12.17 -14.94
C THR A 80 7.64 -11.21 -13.81
N LYS A 81 8.14 -10.01 -14.13
CA LYS A 81 8.37 -8.94 -13.14
C LYS A 81 7.07 -8.42 -12.54
N PHE A 82 6.03 -8.24 -13.36
CA PHE A 82 4.72 -7.80 -12.88
C PHE A 82 4.16 -8.78 -11.83
N ILE A 83 4.14 -10.09 -12.15
CA ILE A 83 3.68 -11.12 -11.21
C ILE A 83 4.55 -11.17 -9.96
N SER A 84 5.87 -11.01 -10.10
CA SER A 84 6.77 -10.94 -8.94
C SER A 84 6.45 -9.75 -8.02
N GLY A 85 6.16 -8.58 -8.61
CA GLY A 85 5.72 -7.39 -7.87
C GLY A 85 4.37 -7.59 -7.18
N CYS A 86 3.42 -8.27 -7.83
CA CYS A 86 2.14 -8.65 -7.23
C CYS A 86 2.33 -9.57 -6.02
N MET A 87 3.16 -10.60 -6.16
CA MET A 87 3.48 -11.52 -5.07
C MET A 87 4.16 -10.82 -3.89
N ALA A 88 5.07 -9.88 -4.16
CA ALA A 88 5.73 -9.10 -3.12
C ALA A 88 4.75 -8.19 -2.37
N SER A 89 3.83 -7.53 -3.08
CA SER A 89 2.77 -6.72 -2.47
C SER A 89 1.84 -7.59 -1.60
N LEU A 90 1.37 -8.72 -2.12
CA LEU A 90 0.52 -9.66 -1.38
C LEU A 90 1.23 -10.19 -0.12
N SER A 91 2.52 -10.52 -0.22
CA SER A 91 3.29 -10.94 0.95
C SER A 91 3.36 -9.85 2.01
N ALA A 92 3.54 -8.59 1.61
CA ALA A 92 3.56 -7.46 2.54
C ALA A 92 2.19 -7.22 3.19
N MET A 93 1.08 -7.36 2.43
CA MET A 93 -0.28 -7.26 2.96
C MET A 93 -0.54 -8.30 4.05
N VAL A 94 -0.18 -9.55 3.79
CA VAL A 94 -0.35 -10.65 4.75
C VAL A 94 0.48 -10.41 6.01
N GLN A 95 1.68 -9.85 5.86
CA GLN A 95 2.57 -9.62 7.00
C GLN A 95 2.15 -8.44 7.89
N LEU A 96 1.71 -7.34 7.27
CA LEU A 96 1.32 -6.13 7.98
C LEU A 96 -0.12 -6.18 8.49
N GLU A 97 -0.97 -7.04 7.91
CA GLU A 97 -2.40 -7.12 8.23
C GLU A 97 -3.08 -5.73 8.16
N LEU A 98 -2.78 -5.03 7.05
CA LEU A 98 -3.28 -3.69 6.74
C LEU A 98 -3.93 -3.63 5.36
N PRO A 99 -4.89 -2.72 5.17
CA PRO A 99 -5.29 -2.36 3.82
C PRO A 99 -4.12 -1.67 3.11
N HIS A 100 -3.91 -2.01 1.84
CA HIS A 100 -2.81 -1.49 1.04
C HIS A 100 -3.34 -0.66 -0.13
N VAL A 101 -2.73 0.51 -0.34
CA VAL A 101 -2.86 1.28 -1.57
C VAL A 101 -1.64 0.98 -2.43
N ASN A 102 -1.84 0.18 -3.48
CA ASN A 102 -0.79 -0.21 -4.42
C ASN A 102 -0.58 0.87 -5.48
N ILE A 103 0.64 1.39 -5.59
CA ILE A 103 0.99 2.49 -6.49
C ILE A 103 2.12 2.06 -7.41
N LEU A 104 1.94 2.35 -8.70
CA LEU A 104 3.00 2.31 -9.69
C LEU A 104 3.70 3.66 -9.74
N SER A 105 4.87 3.73 -9.12
CA SER A 105 5.71 4.92 -9.03
C SER A 105 6.53 5.17 -10.29
N LYS A 106 7.03 6.41 -10.42
CA LYS A 106 7.93 6.86 -11.51
C LYS A 106 7.32 6.76 -12.92
N MET A 107 6.00 6.89 -13.04
CA MET A 107 5.32 6.87 -14.34
C MET A 107 5.73 7.99 -15.29
N ASP A 108 6.38 9.03 -14.76
CA ASP A 108 6.96 10.11 -15.54
C ASP A 108 8.21 9.69 -16.34
N LEU A 109 8.84 8.56 -15.98
CA LEU A 109 9.97 7.95 -16.68
C LEU A 109 9.53 7.00 -17.80
N VAL A 110 8.26 6.60 -17.81
CA VAL A 110 7.71 5.68 -18.81
C VAL A 110 7.57 6.39 -20.16
N THR A 111 8.28 5.88 -21.16
CA THR A 111 8.23 6.39 -22.53
C THR A 111 7.11 5.75 -23.35
N ASN A 112 6.88 4.43 -23.20
CA ASN A 112 5.85 3.70 -23.91
C ASN A 112 4.66 3.35 -23.00
N LYS A 113 3.67 4.24 -22.95
CA LYS A 113 2.50 4.06 -22.07
C LYS A 113 1.59 2.89 -22.46
N LYS A 114 1.60 2.49 -23.74
CA LYS A 114 0.78 1.36 -24.23
C LYS A 114 1.18 0.04 -23.62
N GLU A 115 2.47 -0.20 -23.42
CA GLU A 115 2.97 -1.44 -22.81
C GLU A 115 2.51 -1.60 -21.36
N ILE A 116 2.23 -0.48 -20.67
CA ILE A 116 1.78 -0.51 -19.27
C ILE A 116 0.27 -0.65 -19.17
N GLU A 117 -0.49 -0.12 -20.14
CA GLU A 117 -1.96 -0.20 -20.16
C GLU A 117 -2.47 -1.64 -20.03
N ASP A 118 -1.82 -2.59 -20.71
CA ASP A 118 -2.17 -4.01 -20.67
C ASP A 118 -1.99 -4.65 -19.27
N TYR A 119 -1.17 -4.04 -18.40
CA TYR A 119 -0.92 -4.50 -17.04
C TYR A 119 -1.63 -3.67 -15.96
N LEU A 120 -2.23 -2.52 -16.31
CA LEU A 120 -3.03 -1.73 -15.36
C LEU A 120 -4.41 -2.36 -15.12
N ASN A 121 -4.99 -2.95 -16.16
CA ASN A 121 -6.21 -3.75 -16.08
C ASN A 121 -6.02 -5.07 -16.83
N PRO A 122 -5.16 -5.97 -16.32
CA PRO A 122 -4.81 -7.18 -17.03
C PRO A 122 -5.92 -8.23 -16.90
N GLU A 123 -6.24 -8.90 -18.02
CA GLU A 123 -7.09 -10.08 -17.98
C GLU A 123 -6.27 -11.32 -17.57
N SER A 124 -6.80 -12.15 -16.66
CA SER A 124 -6.13 -13.37 -16.17
C SER A 124 -5.69 -14.29 -17.31
N GLN A 125 -6.49 -14.40 -18.37
CA GLN A 125 -6.14 -15.20 -19.55
C GLN A 125 -4.93 -14.64 -20.31
N PHE A 126 -4.86 -13.32 -20.45
CA PHE A 126 -3.73 -12.63 -21.07
C PHE A 126 -2.45 -12.87 -20.27
N LEU A 127 -2.48 -12.62 -18.96
CA LEU A 127 -1.31 -12.83 -18.08
C LEU A 127 -0.82 -14.27 -18.10
N LEU A 128 -1.73 -15.25 -18.06
CA LEU A 128 -1.36 -16.66 -18.10
C LEU A 128 -0.72 -17.03 -19.44
N SER A 129 -1.25 -16.50 -20.54
CA SER A 129 -0.71 -16.77 -21.89
C SER A 129 0.69 -16.19 -22.06
N GLU A 130 0.93 -14.97 -21.60
CA GLU A 130 2.23 -14.31 -21.63
C GLU A 130 3.22 -15.03 -20.71
N LEU A 131 2.82 -15.35 -19.48
CA LEU A 131 3.70 -16.01 -18.51
C LEU A 131 4.14 -17.40 -18.99
N ASN A 132 3.27 -18.13 -19.69
CA ASN A 132 3.60 -19.41 -20.31
C ASN A 132 4.54 -19.28 -21.53
N GLN A 133 4.55 -18.15 -22.23
CA GLN A 133 5.50 -17.90 -23.31
C GLN A 133 6.91 -17.58 -22.78
N HIS A 134 6.97 -16.92 -21.62
CA HIS A 134 8.23 -16.49 -21.01
C HIS A 134 8.88 -17.53 -20.08
N MET A 135 8.13 -18.53 -19.62
CA MET A 135 8.64 -19.56 -18.70
C MET A 135 8.61 -20.96 -19.31
N ALA A 136 9.47 -21.85 -18.82
CA ALA A 136 9.59 -23.20 -19.35
C ALA A 136 8.27 -24.00 -19.16
N PRO A 137 7.88 -24.87 -20.12
CA PRO A 137 6.58 -25.55 -20.10
C PRO A 137 6.28 -26.37 -18.83
N GLN A 138 7.32 -26.84 -18.13
CA GLN A 138 7.13 -27.55 -16.87
C GLN A 138 6.47 -26.69 -15.77
N PHE A 139 6.56 -25.36 -15.86
CA PHE A 139 5.99 -24.41 -14.89
C PHE A 139 4.53 -24.07 -15.18
N ALA A 140 3.89 -24.59 -16.24
CA ALA A 140 2.54 -24.22 -16.63
C ALA A 140 1.50 -24.34 -15.49
N LYS A 141 1.64 -25.36 -14.62
CA LYS A 141 0.78 -25.51 -13.43
C LYS A 141 1.03 -24.42 -12.39
N LEU A 142 2.29 -24.08 -12.14
CA LEU A 142 2.68 -22.99 -11.23
C LEU A 142 2.16 -21.66 -11.75
N ASN A 143 2.34 -21.38 -13.04
CA ASN A 143 1.87 -20.17 -13.70
C ASN A 143 0.38 -19.98 -13.50
N LYS A 144 -0.40 -21.05 -13.74
CA LYS A 144 -1.84 -21.04 -13.51
C LYS A 144 -2.19 -20.68 -12.07
N SER A 145 -1.58 -21.33 -11.09
CA SER A 145 -1.84 -21.04 -9.67
C SER A 145 -1.42 -19.63 -9.24
N LEU A 146 -0.34 -19.08 -9.81
CA LEU A 146 0.07 -17.69 -9.55
C LEU A 146 -0.96 -16.70 -10.09
N ILE A 147 -1.45 -16.92 -11.32
CA ILE A 147 -2.48 -16.05 -11.90
C ILE A 147 -3.79 -16.15 -11.14
N GLU A 148 -4.24 -17.35 -10.79
CA GLU A 148 -5.45 -17.56 -9.97
C GLU A 148 -5.33 -16.82 -8.62
N LEU A 149 -4.17 -16.88 -7.97
CA LEU A 149 -3.94 -16.16 -6.71
C LEU A 149 -4.02 -14.64 -6.87
N VAL A 150 -3.43 -14.08 -7.94
CA VAL A 150 -3.49 -12.64 -8.22
C VAL A 150 -4.93 -12.19 -8.50
N ASP A 151 -5.71 -13.01 -9.20
CA ASP A 151 -7.10 -12.74 -9.56
C ASP A 151 -8.04 -12.84 -8.33
N GLU A 152 -7.91 -13.92 -7.54
CA GLU A 152 -8.73 -14.16 -6.34
C GLU A 152 -8.63 -13.02 -5.33
N TYR A 153 -7.43 -12.46 -5.17
CA TYR A 153 -7.24 -11.39 -4.21
C TYR A 153 -7.75 -10.04 -4.75
N SER A 154 -8.11 -9.90 -6.03
CA SER A 154 -8.50 -8.62 -6.69
C SER A 154 -7.54 -7.45 -6.39
N MET A 155 -6.36 -7.73 -5.83
CA MET A 155 -5.71 -6.85 -4.85
C MET A 155 -4.58 -6.05 -5.43
N VAL A 156 -4.16 -6.33 -6.66
CA VAL A 156 -2.99 -5.69 -7.22
C VAL A 156 -3.32 -4.86 -8.46
N SER A 157 -4.43 -4.13 -8.39
CA SER A 157 -4.57 -2.94 -9.22
C SER A 157 -3.56 -1.91 -8.71
N PHE A 158 -2.56 -1.62 -9.54
CA PHE A 158 -1.61 -0.57 -9.24
C PHE A 158 -2.10 0.76 -9.82
N MET A 159 -2.16 1.76 -8.97
CA MET A 159 -2.47 3.12 -9.39
C MET A 159 -1.25 3.80 -10.00
N PRO A 160 -1.29 4.29 -11.24
CA PRO A 160 -0.19 5.02 -11.82
C PRO A 160 -0.01 6.39 -11.16
N LEU A 161 1.18 6.63 -10.60
CA LEU A 161 1.62 7.91 -10.04
C LEU A 161 2.62 8.60 -10.98
N ASP A 162 2.14 9.66 -11.64
CA ASP A 162 2.94 10.56 -12.48
C ASP A 162 3.10 11.90 -11.76
N LEU A 163 4.28 12.13 -11.18
CA LEU A 163 4.58 13.33 -10.39
C LEU A 163 4.53 14.64 -11.20
N ARG A 164 4.53 14.55 -12.54
CA ARG A 164 4.36 15.73 -13.41
C ARG A 164 2.89 16.14 -13.56
N LYS A 165 1.96 15.30 -13.11
CA LYS A 165 0.52 15.51 -13.23
C LYS A 165 -0.11 15.64 -11.84
N GLU A 166 -0.48 16.86 -11.49
CA GLU A 166 -1.16 17.15 -10.23
C GLU A 166 -2.45 16.31 -10.05
N SER A 167 -3.18 16.05 -11.14
CA SER A 167 -4.38 15.19 -11.10
C SER A 167 -4.07 13.75 -10.69
N SER A 168 -2.89 13.21 -11.03
CA SER A 168 -2.47 11.87 -10.64
C SER A 168 -2.16 11.82 -9.14
N ILE A 169 -1.47 12.83 -8.63
CA ILE A 169 -1.19 12.97 -7.19
C ILE A 169 -2.49 13.09 -6.39
N ARG A 170 -3.42 13.96 -6.82
CA ARG A 170 -4.73 14.13 -6.16
C ARG A 170 -5.56 12.85 -6.16
N TYR A 171 -5.51 12.07 -7.23
CA TYR A 171 -6.22 10.81 -7.31
C TYR A 171 -5.65 9.77 -6.34
N VAL A 172 -4.32 9.67 -6.24
CA VAL A 172 -3.64 8.83 -5.23
C VAL A 172 -4.04 9.24 -3.82
N LEU A 173 -3.95 10.54 -3.50
CA LEU A 173 -4.34 11.06 -2.18
C LEU A 173 -5.78 10.69 -1.84
N SER A 174 -6.72 10.91 -2.77
CA SER A 174 -8.13 10.52 -2.57
C SER A 174 -8.31 9.03 -2.30
N GLN A 175 -7.51 8.14 -2.90
CA GLN A 175 -7.61 6.72 -2.56
C GLN A 175 -7.06 6.40 -1.18
N ILE A 176 -5.99 7.08 -0.76
CA ILE A 176 -5.45 6.90 0.58
C ILE A 176 -6.44 7.42 1.61
N ASP A 177 -7.02 8.60 1.39
CA ASP A 177 -8.07 9.19 2.23
C ASP A 177 -9.25 8.23 2.39
N ASN A 178 -9.76 7.68 1.28
CA ASN A 178 -10.83 6.68 1.32
C ASN A 178 -10.43 5.41 2.08
N CYS A 179 -9.16 4.98 1.97
CA CYS A 179 -8.66 3.77 2.60
C CYS A 179 -8.57 3.91 4.13
N ILE A 180 -8.17 5.08 4.62
CA ILE A 180 -8.08 5.39 6.06
C ILE A 180 -9.36 6.06 6.60
N GLN A 181 -10.39 6.21 5.77
CA GLN A 181 -11.65 6.90 6.09
C GLN A 181 -11.44 8.34 6.59
N TRP A 182 -10.46 9.03 6.00
CA TRP A 182 -10.13 10.39 6.37
C TRP A 182 -11.28 11.36 6.04
N GLY A 183 -11.70 12.16 7.02
CA GLY A 183 -12.70 13.21 6.83
C GLY A 183 -14.16 12.75 6.83
N GLU A 184 -14.47 11.45 6.99
CA GLU A 184 -15.87 10.97 7.08
C GLU A 184 -16.59 11.50 8.33
N ASP A 185 -15.88 11.74 9.43
CA ASP A 185 -16.46 12.30 10.67
C ASP A 185 -16.76 13.81 10.58
N ALA A 186 -16.19 14.52 9.59
CA ALA A 186 -16.49 15.93 9.37
C ALA A 186 -17.89 16.16 8.78
N ASP A 187 -18.42 15.16 8.05
CA ASP A 187 -19.75 15.21 7.44
C ASP A 187 -20.90 15.00 8.45
N LEU A 188 -20.62 14.47 9.65
CA LEU A 188 -21.63 14.23 10.69
C LEU A 188 -21.96 15.46 11.55
N LYS A 189 -21.24 16.59 11.40
CA LYS A 189 -21.61 17.87 12.04
C LYS A 189 -22.59 18.68 11.16
N ILE A 190 -23.63 18.03 10.64
CA ILE A 190 -24.80 18.77 10.17
C ILE A 190 -25.45 19.34 11.43
N LYS A 191 -25.33 20.66 11.62
CA LYS A 191 -26.02 21.46 12.63
C LYS A 191 -27.37 20.83 12.94
N ASP A 192 -27.57 20.44 14.20
CA ASP A 192 -28.90 20.29 14.75
C ASP A 192 -29.68 21.53 14.31
N PHE A 193 -30.71 21.31 13.50
CA PHE A 193 -31.67 22.34 13.12
C PHE A 193 -32.26 22.82 14.45
N ASP A 194 -31.82 23.97 14.95
CA ASP A 194 -32.61 24.71 15.92
C ASP A 194 -33.95 24.97 15.23
N PRO A 195 -35.07 24.42 15.73
CA PRO A 195 -36.35 24.89 15.25
C PRO A 195 -36.42 26.36 15.65
N GLU A 196 -36.52 27.24 14.64
CA GLU A 196 -36.97 28.59 14.88
C GLU A 196 -38.31 28.49 15.60
N ASP A 197 -38.31 28.76 16.92
CA ASP A 197 -39.51 29.03 17.69
C ASP A 197 -40.11 30.35 17.19
N ASP A 198 -40.73 30.30 16.01
CA ASP A 198 -41.78 31.23 15.61
C ASP A 198 -43.10 30.68 16.17
N ASP A 199 -43.55 31.21 17.32
CA ASP A 199 -44.94 31.59 17.61
C ASP A 199 -45.16 31.89 19.13
N GLU A 200 -44.97 33.16 19.54
CA GLU A 200 -45.96 34.04 20.22
C GLU A 200 -45.35 35.37 20.72
#